data_AF-A0A7V1LJJ2-F1
#
_entry.id   AF-A0A7V1LJJ2-F1
#
_cell.length_a   1.000
_cell.length_b   1.000
_cell.length_c   1.000
_cell.angle_alpha   90.00
_cell.angle_beta   90.00
_cell.angle_gamma   90.00
#
_symmetry.space_group_name_H-M   'P 1'
#
loop_
_entity.id
_entity.type
_entity.pdbx_description
1 polymer ?
#
loop_
_entity_poly.entity_id
_entity_poly.type
_entity_poly.pdbx_seq_one_letter_code
_entity_poly.pdbx_strand_id
1 'polypeptide(L)'
;MREFFRTLYGKISLIFFLLLFLLGTAQIIISVQSSMNFVCETDQTLNRYLAKNLATKFQPLLKDSLNRAGIDHLIHELMIFNPRIEIYLIDKQGELLAYFA
;
A
#
# COMPACT_ATOMS: atom_id res chain seq x y z
N MET A 1 15.83 41.36 22.62
CA MET A 1 15.39 39.93 22.68
C MET A 1 15.89 39.18 23.92
N ARG A 2 17.17 39.28 24.33
CA ARG A 2 17.71 38.54 25.50
C ARG A 2 17.02 38.84 26.85
N GLU A 3 16.56 40.07 27.07
CA GLU A 3 15.92 40.47 28.33
C GLU A 3 14.50 39.87 28.50
N PHE A 4 13.79 39.58 27.42
CA PHE A 4 12.45 38.99 27.49
C PHE A 4 12.50 37.57 28.07
N PHE A 5 13.50 36.77 27.67
CA PHE A 5 13.73 35.41 28.18
C PHE A 5 14.31 35.35 29.60
N ARG A 6 14.75 36.48 30.18
CA ARG A 6 15.20 36.53 31.58
C ARG A 6 14.04 36.68 32.56
N THR A 7 12.88 37.15 32.11
CA THR A 7 11.67 37.28 32.93
C THR A 7 10.99 35.93 33.15
N LEU A 8 10.29 35.75 34.27
CA LEU A 8 9.49 34.54 34.55
C LEU A 8 8.51 34.23 33.42
N TYR A 9 7.84 35.27 32.90
CA TYR A 9 6.89 35.14 31.80
C TYR A 9 7.56 34.62 30.51
N GLY A 10 8.73 35.13 30.14
CA GLY A 10 9.45 34.67 28.96
C GLY A 10 9.89 33.20 29.04
N LYS A 11 10.28 32.72 30.24
CA LYS A 11 10.62 31.31 30.46
C LYS A 11 9.38 30.41 30.31
N ILE A 12 8.25 30.81 30.89
CA ILE A 12 6.99 30.07 30.80
C ILE A 12 6.52 30.00 29.33
N SER A 13 6.54 31.12 28.62
CA SER A 13 6.17 31.16 27.20
C SER A 13 7.07 30.27 26.34
N LEU A 14 8.39 30.24 26.60
CA LEU A 14 9.32 29.38 25.87
C LEU A 14 9.04 27.89 26.14
N ILE A 15 8.80 27.51 27.40
CA ILE A 15 8.46 26.12 27.76
C ILE A 15 7.15 25.71 27.08
N PHE A 16 6.13 26.58 27.13
CA PHE A 16 4.86 26.31 26.49
C PHE A 16 4.99 26.18 24.97
N PHE A 17 5.78 27.06 24.34
CA PHE A 17 6.08 26.98 22.92
C PHE A 17 6.78 25.66 22.55
N LEU A 18 7.80 25.25 23.31
CA LEU A 18 8.51 23.99 23.07
C LEU A 18 7.59 22.78 23.23
N LEU A 19 6.69 22.81 24.22
CA LEU A 19 5.72 21.75 24.45
C LEU A 19 4.73 21.64 23.27
N LEU A 20 4.19 22.76 22.81
CA LEU A 20 3.32 22.80 21.62
C LEU A 20 4.05 22.35 20.36
N PHE A 21 5.30 22.78 20.19
CA PHE A 21 6.12 22.41 19.05
C PHE A 21 6.39 20.89 19.02
N LEU A 22 6.70 20.30 20.17
CA LEU A 22 6.92 18.87 20.31
C LEU A 22 5.64 18.08 20.01
N LEU A 23 4.51 18.49 20.56
CA LEU A 23 3.19 17.88 20.27
C LEU A 23 2.83 17.98 18.79
N GLY A 24 3.00 19.15 18.17
CA GLY A 24 2.73 19.35 16.75
C GLY A 24 3.62 18.48 15.87
N THR A 25 4.91 18.41 16.18
CA THR A 25 5.86 17.57 15.45
C THR A 25 5.51 16.09 15.57
N ALA A 26 5.22 15.61 16.79
CA ALA A 26 4.80 14.23 17.02
C ALA A 26 3.52 13.90 16.25
N GLN A 27 2.54 14.81 16.25
CA GLN A 27 1.29 14.62 15.52
C GLN A 27 1.50 14.52 14.01
N ILE A 28 2.37 15.35 13.44
CA ILE A 28 2.71 15.29 12.02
C ILE A 28 3.35 13.95 11.68
N ILE A 29 4.34 13.51 12.46
CA ILE A 29 5.05 12.24 12.24
C ILE A 29 4.07 11.07 12.27
N ILE A 30 3.23 10.99 13.31
CA ILE A 30 2.23 9.93 13.46
C ILE A 30 1.27 9.96 12.27
N SER A 31 0.76 11.14 11.92
CA SER A 31 -0.23 11.28 10.83
C SER A 31 0.33 10.85 9.48
N VAL A 32 1.57 11.23 9.16
CA VAL A 32 2.25 10.82 7.91
C VAL A 32 2.47 9.32 7.90
N GLN A 33 2.96 8.73 8.99
CA GLN A 33 3.19 7.29 9.05
C GLN A 33 1.88 6.50 8.93
N SER A 34 0.83 6.92 9.64
CA SER A 34 -0.49 6.31 9.55
C SER A 34 -1.06 6.40 8.14
N SER A 35 -0.89 7.54 7.46
CA SER A 35 -1.35 7.72 6.08
C SER A 35 -0.62 6.77 5.12
N MET A 36 0.70 6.63 5.25
CA MET A 36 1.49 5.72 4.41
C MET A 36 1.10 4.25 4.63
N ASN A 37 0.94 3.85 5.90
CA ASN A 37 0.50 2.49 6.24
C ASN A 37 -0.90 2.20 5.71
N PHE A 38 -1.83 3.16 5.83
CA PHE A 38 -3.19 3.02 5.33
C PHE A 38 -3.25 2.83 3.82
N VAL A 39 -2.44 3.56 3.05
CA VAL A 39 -2.35 3.37 1.59
C VAL A 39 -1.87 1.95 1.28
N CYS A 40 -0.82 1.48 1.96
CA CYS A 40 -0.29 0.12 1.76
C CYS A 40 -1.32 -0.97 2.09
N GLU A 41 -2.02 -0.86 3.23
CA GLU A 41 -3.06 -1.81 3.62
C GLU A 41 -4.24 -1.82 2.65
N THR A 42 -4.61 -0.65 2.13
CA THR A 42 -5.68 -0.50 1.13
C THR A 42 -5.30 -1.21 -0.17
N ASP A 43 -4.12 -0.93 -0.70
CA ASP A 43 -3.60 -1.57 -1.92
C ASP A 43 -3.48 -3.08 -1.75
N GLN A 44 -2.91 -3.54 -0.62
CA GLN A 44 -2.77 -4.97 -0.34
C GLN A 44 -4.12 -5.67 -0.21
N THR A 45 -5.10 -5.01 0.41
CA THR A 45 -6.45 -5.54 0.55
C THR A 45 -7.17 -5.64 -0.79
N LEU A 46 -7.06 -4.61 -1.62
CA LEU A 46 -7.61 -4.62 -2.97
C LEU A 46 -7.01 -5.74 -3.81
N ASN A 47 -5.68 -5.87 -3.81
CA ASN A 47 -4.96 -6.93 -4.53
C ASN A 47 -5.35 -8.33 -4.03
N ARG A 48 -5.55 -8.51 -2.72
CA ARG A 48 -6.01 -9.78 -2.14
C ARG A 48 -7.41 -10.15 -2.63
N TYR A 49 -8.35 -9.20 -2.66
CA TYR A 49 -9.70 -9.44 -3.18
C TYR A 49 -9.68 -9.74 -4.67
N LEU A 50 -8.89 -8.99 -5.44
CA LEU A 50 -8.69 -9.23 -6.86
C LEU A 50 -8.15 -10.64 -7.10
N ALA A 51 -7.07 -11.04 -6.44
CA ALA A 51 -6.46 -12.37 -6.56
C ALA A 51 -7.47 -13.49 -6.23
N LYS A 52 -8.27 -13.34 -5.16
CA LYS A 52 -9.33 -14.29 -4.79
C LYS A 52 -10.39 -14.45 -5.90
N ASN A 53 -10.83 -13.33 -6.47
CA ASN A 53 -11.84 -13.35 -7.52
C ASN A 53 -11.30 -13.92 -8.83
N LEU A 54 -10.06 -13.57 -9.17
CA LEU A 54 -9.35 -14.09 -10.34
C LEU A 54 -9.09 -15.60 -10.22
N ALA A 55 -8.66 -16.10 -9.05
CA ALA A 55 -8.45 -17.52 -8.83
C ALA A 55 -9.70 -18.36 -9.15
N THR A 56 -10.88 -17.87 -8.75
CA THR A 56 -12.16 -18.53 -9.08
C THR A 56 -12.45 -18.52 -10.58
N LYS A 57 -12.12 -17.42 -11.28
CA LYS A 57 -12.28 -17.30 -12.74
C LYS A 57 -11.28 -18.17 -13.52
N PHE A 58 -10.05 -18.34 -13.03
CA PHE A 58 -9.02 -19.16 -13.67
C PHE A 58 -9.18 -20.66 -13.38
N GLN A 59 -9.86 -21.04 -12.30
CA GLN A 59 -10.03 -22.45 -11.90
C GLN A 59 -10.53 -23.41 -13.01
N PRO A 60 -11.47 -23.02 -13.89
CA PRO A 60 -11.88 -23.86 -15.02
C PRO A 60 -10.80 -24.03 -16.09
N LEU A 61 -9.96 -23.00 -16.30
CA LEU A 61 -8.89 -22.98 -17.31
C LEU A 61 -7.65 -23.77 -16.91
N LEU A 62 -7.58 -24.17 -15.63
CA LEU A 62 -6.47 -24.94 -15.05
C LEU A 62 -6.81 -26.44 -14.87
N LYS A 63 -8.06 -26.85 -15.09
CA LYS A 63 -8.56 -28.19 -14.69
C LYS A 63 -8.17 -29.33 -15.65
N ASP A 64 -8.27 -29.11 -16.96
CA ASP A 64 -8.10 -30.20 -17.95
C ASP A 64 -6.75 -30.15 -18.67
N SER A 65 -6.26 -28.95 -18.98
CA SER A 65 -4.92 -28.69 -19.50
C SER A 65 -4.64 -27.21 -19.29
N LEU A 66 -3.37 -26.81 -19.11
CA LEU A 66 -3.01 -25.40 -18.97
C LEU A 66 -3.33 -24.68 -20.29
N ASN A 67 -4.52 -24.12 -20.41
CA ASN A 67 -4.92 -23.34 -21.59
C ASN A 67 -4.25 -21.96 -21.53
N ARG A 68 -2.96 -21.94 -21.86
CA ARG A 68 -2.11 -20.73 -21.84
C ARG A 68 -2.73 -19.59 -22.66
N ALA A 69 -3.34 -19.89 -23.81
CA ALA A 69 -3.97 -18.88 -24.67
C ALA A 69 -5.22 -18.24 -24.03
N GLY A 70 -6.05 -19.04 -23.34
CA GLY A 70 -7.21 -18.52 -22.61
C GLY A 70 -6.82 -17.70 -21.38
N ILE A 71 -5.73 -18.09 -20.70
CA ILE A 71 -5.17 -17.36 -19.55
C ILE A 71 -4.58 -16.02 -20.02
N ASP A 72 -3.78 -16.04 -21.09
CA ASP A 72 -3.18 -14.84 -21.69
C ASP A 72 -4.25 -13.83 -22.12
N HIS A 73 -5.32 -14.28 -22.80
CA HIS A 73 -6.40 -13.40 -23.24
C HIS A 73 -7.14 -12.73 -22.07
N LEU A 74 -7.48 -13.48 -21.01
CA LEU A 74 -8.13 -12.93 -19.82
C LEU A 74 -7.23 -11.95 -19.06
N ILE A 75 -5.93 -12.23 -18.99
CA ILE A 75 -4.97 -11.35 -18.34
C ILE A 75 -4.79 -10.06 -19.17
N HIS A 76 -4.70 -10.18 -20.49
CA HIS A 76 -4.64 -9.04 -21.38
C HIS A 76 -5.86 -8.12 -21.24
N GLU A 77 -7.07 -8.69 -21.16
CA GLU A 77 -8.29 -7.91 -20.88
C GLU A 77 -8.22 -7.18 -19.54
N LEU A 78 -7.72 -7.84 -18.49
CA LEU A 78 -7.56 -7.22 -17.16
C LEU A 78 -6.56 -6.06 -17.17
N MET A 79 -5.46 -6.20 -17.91
CA MET A 79 -4.44 -5.16 -18.05
C MET A 79 -4.94 -3.94 -18.83
N ILE A 80 -5.88 -4.11 -19.77
CA ILE A 80 -6.53 -2.98 -20.47
C ILE A 80 -7.33 -2.12 -19.48
N PHE A 81 -8.01 -2.74 -18.50
CA PHE A 81 -8.80 -2.01 -17.51
C PHE A 81 -7.94 -1.37 -16.41
N ASN A 82 -6.87 -2.03 -15.98
CA ASN A 82 -5.95 -1.48 -14.99
C ASN A 82 -4.50 -1.91 -15.30
N PRO A 83 -3.73 -1.05 -15.99
CA PRO A 83 -2.37 -1.38 -16.45
C PRO A 83 -1.33 -1.42 -15.31
N ARG A 84 -1.72 -1.17 -14.05
CA ARG A 84 -0.85 -1.33 -12.88
C ARG A 84 -0.89 -2.75 -12.30
N ILE A 85 -1.76 -3.62 -12.81
CA ILE A 85 -1.89 -5.00 -12.31
C ILE A 85 -0.85 -5.87 -12.99
N GLU A 86 0.05 -6.44 -12.19
CA GLU A 86 0.94 -7.50 -12.61
C GLU A 86 0.41 -8.86 -12.14
N ILE A 87 0.40 -9.86 -13.01
CA ILE A 87 -0.14 -11.19 -12.69
C ILE A 87 0.97 -12.23 -12.84
N TYR A 88 1.18 -12.99 -11.77
CA TYR A 88 2.15 -14.08 -11.69
C TYR A 88 1.39 -15.39 -11.51
N LEU A 89 1.60 -16.33 -12.45
CA LEU A 89 1.08 -17.69 -12.33
C LEU A 89 2.20 -18.60 -11.83
N ILE A 90 1.99 -19.23 -10.69
CA ILE A 90 2.94 -20.16 -10.08
C ILE A 90 2.33 -21.55 -9.94
N ASP A 91 3.17 -22.58 -9.97
CA ASP A 91 2.77 -23.94 -9.61
C ASP A 91 2.72 -24.14 -8.07
N LYS A 92 2.44 -25.37 -7.62
CA LYS A 92 2.37 -25.69 -6.19
C LYS A 92 3.75 -25.73 -5.52
N GLN A 93 4.83 -25.78 -6.30
CA GLN A 93 6.21 -25.83 -5.87
C GLN A 93 6.81 -24.41 -5.78
N GLY A 94 6.12 -23.41 -6.31
CA GLY A 94 6.54 -22.00 -6.35
C GLY A 94 7.28 -21.63 -7.63
N GLU A 95 7.30 -22.51 -8.64
CA GLU A 95 7.90 -22.18 -9.94
C GLU A 95 6.96 -21.29 -10.75
N LEU A 96 7.55 -20.31 -11.43
CA LEU A 96 6.84 -19.38 -12.31
C LEU A 96 6.45 -20.09 -13.62
N LEU A 97 5.15 -20.27 -13.83
CA LEU A 97 4.59 -20.88 -15.03
C LEU A 97 4.34 -19.85 -16.15
N ALA A 98 3.98 -18.62 -15.76
CA ALA A 98 3.77 -17.47 -16.65
C ALA A 98 3.79 -16.14 -15.85
N TYR A 99 4.19 -15.06 -16.50
CA TYR A 99 4.19 -13.70 -15.95
C TYR A 99 3.72 -12.69 -17.01
N PHE A 100 2.99 -11.68 -16.55
CA PHE A 100 2.44 -10.61 -17.39
C PHE A 100 2.60 -9.27 -16.65
N ALA A 101 3.30 -8.33 -17.30
CA ALA A 101 3.71 -7.02 -16.79
C ALA A 101 3.25 -5.91 -17.73
#